data_AF-A0A819LM38-F1
#
_entry.id   AF-A0A819LM38-F1
#
_cell.length_a   1.000
_cell.length_b   1.000
_cell.length_c   1.000
_cell.angle_alpha   90.00
_cell.angle_beta   90.00
_cell.angle_gamma   90.00
#
_symmetry.space_group_name_H-M   'P 1'
#
loop_
_entity.id
_entity.type
_entity.pdbx_description
1 polymer ?
#
loop_
_entity_poly.entity_id
_entity_poly.type
_entity_poly.pdbx_seq_one_letter_code
_entity_poly.pdbx_strand_id
1 'polypeptide(L)'
;MISLRFRRRIIMKLDDNHRYQTVSLSKQTEFHPNPSYIYIGGYQQLCSYDEHHCRSYSGCLKNVTIDNNYLDLINDELNRYRILKQCHDFNK
;
A
#
# COMPACT_ATOMS: atom_id res chain seq x y z
N MET A 1 5.94 -1.63 -8.20
CA MET A 1 5.24 -0.32 -8.32
C MET A 1 6.01 0.73 -7.55
N ILE A 2 6.13 1.95 -8.09
CA ILE A 2 6.70 3.12 -7.39
C ILE A 2 5.65 4.24 -7.44
N SER A 3 5.44 4.95 -6.33
CA SER A 3 4.58 6.13 -6.28
C SER A 3 5.34 7.29 -5.65
N LEU A 4 5.32 8.45 -6.31
CA LEU A 4 5.93 9.68 -5.83
C LEU A 4 4.88 10.79 -5.80
N ARG A 5 4.80 11.50 -4.67
CA ARG A 5 3.94 12.68 -4.53
C ARG A 5 4.77 13.91 -4.29
N PHE A 6 4.66 14.88 -5.20
CA PHE A 6 5.26 16.21 -5.07
C PHE A 6 4.14 17.24 -5.04
N ARG A 7 3.82 17.73 -3.83
CA ARG A 7 2.64 18.57 -3.59
C ARG A 7 1.36 17.89 -4.08
N ARG A 8 0.76 18.43 -5.13
CA ARG A 8 -0.46 17.91 -5.78
C ARG A 8 -0.15 16.95 -6.93
N ARG A 9 1.08 16.90 -7.44
CA ARG A 9 1.46 16.01 -8.55
C ARG A 9 1.75 14.62 -8.01
N ILE A 10 1.10 13.61 -8.57
CA ILE A 10 1.33 12.20 -8.24
C ILE A 10 1.87 11.53 -9.49
N ILE A 11 2.99 10.83 -9.35
CA ILE A 11 3.62 10.04 -10.40
C ILE A 11 3.60 8.59 -9.94
N MET A 12 3.03 7.71 -10.75
CA MET A 12 3.03 6.27 -10.49
C MET A 12 3.76 5.57 -11.63
N LYS A 13 4.63 4.63 -11.30
CA LYS A 13 5.25 3.70 -12.25
C LYS A 13 4.83 2.28 -11.89
N LEU A 14 4.18 1.60 -12.83
CA LEU A 14 3.88 0.17 -12.74
C LEU A 14 4.85 -0.57 -13.65
N ASP A 15 5.53 -1.55 -13.07
CA ASP A 15 6.58 -2.34 -13.70
C ASP A 15 7.59 -1.45 -14.44
N ASP A 16 8.08 -1.89 -15.60
CA ASP A 16 9.11 -1.15 -16.34
C ASP A 16 8.55 -0.16 -17.35
N ASN A 17 7.32 -0.36 -17.84
CA ASN A 17 6.86 0.25 -19.08
C ASN A 17 5.77 1.32 -18.92
N HIS A 18 5.11 1.42 -17.75
CA HIS A 18 3.94 2.29 -17.62
C HIS A 18 4.14 3.36 -16.55
N ARG A 19 4.29 4.61 -17.00
CA ARG A 19 4.32 5.81 -16.14
C ARG A 19 3.01 6.58 -16.27
N TYR A 20 2.30 6.68 -15.16
CA TYR A 20 1.07 7.48 -15.04
C TYR A 20 1.35 8.73 -14.23
N GLN A 21 0.71 9.82 -14.61
CA GLN A 21 0.79 11.08 -13.89
C GLN A 21 -0.60 11.66 -13.72
N THR A 22 -0.89 12.14 -12.52
CA THR A 22 -2.14 12.81 -12.20
C THR A 22 -1.89 13.96 -11.23
N VAL A 23 -2.93 14.77 -11.01
CA VAL A 23 -2.94 15.86 -10.03
C VAL A 23 -4.06 15.57 -9.03
N SER A 24 -3.74 15.64 -7.74
CA SER A 24 -4.74 15.50 -6.69
C SER A 24 -5.83 16.57 -6.85
N LEU A 25 -7.09 16.12 -6.80
CA LEU A 25 -8.26 16.99 -6.82
C LEU A 25 -8.31 17.89 -5.57
N SER A 26 -7.70 17.46 -4.46
CA SER A 26 -7.59 18.26 -3.25
C SER A 26 -6.71 19.49 -3.47
N LYS A 27 -7.09 20.61 -2.84
CA LYS A 27 -6.25 21.81 -2.75
C LYS A 27 -5.05 21.62 -1.80
N GLN A 28 -5.06 20.58 -0.96
CA GLN A 28 -3.98 20.29 -0.02
C GLN A 28 -2.69 19.92 -0.76
N THR A 29 -1.65 20.70 -0.51
CA THR A 29 -0.30 20.47 -1.02
C THR A 29 0.53 19.62 -0.07
N GLU A 30 0.15 19.56 1.20
CA GLU A 30 0.89 18.89 2.26
C GLU A 30 0.03 17.77 2.85
N PHE A 31 0.71 16.75 3.37
CA PHE A 31 0.10 15.65 4.09
C PHE A 31 0.47 15.82 5.56
N HIS A 32 -0.54 15.99 6.42
CA HIS A 32 -0.38 16.09 7.87
C HIS A 32 -0.99 14.84 8.52
N PRO A 33 -0.21 13.77 8.75
CA PRO A 33 -0.72 12.58 9.39
C PRO A 33 -0.95 12.82 10.88
N ASN A 34 -2.20 12.79 11.38
CA ASN A 34 -2.44 12.87 12.82
C ASN A 34 -3.76 12.24 13.33
N PRO A 35 -3.72 11.08 14.02
CA PRO A 35 -2.79 9.98 13.79
C PRO A 35 -3.07 9.33 12.43
N SER A 36 -2.06 8.72 11.81
CA SER A 36 -2.26 7.99 10.55
C SER A 36 -1.65 6.61 10.64
N TYR A 37 -2.47 5.61 10.35
CA TYR A 37 -2.07 4.22 10.25
C TYR A 37 -1.88 3.87 8.78
N ILE A 38 -0.88 3.04 8.50
CA ILE A 38 -0.68 2.45 7.18
C ILE A 38 -1.14 1.00 7.27
N TYR A 39 -2.09 0.64 6.42
CA TYR A 39 -2.59 -0.73 6.32
C TYR A 39 -2.10 -1.32 4.99
N ILE A 40 -1.47 -2.49 5.05
CA ILE A 40 -0.90 -3.17 3.89
C ILE A 40 -1.57 -4.54 3.77
N GLY A 41 -2.03 -4.90 2.57
CA GLY A 41 -2.68 -6.18 2.32
C GLY A 41 -4.11 -6.30 2.87
N GLY A 42 -4.59 -5.33 3.65
CA GLY A 42 -5.97 -5.31 4.12
C GLY A 42 -6.11 -4.39 5.32
N TYR A 43 -7.32 -3.91 5.56
CA TYR A 43 -7.66 -3.16 6.77
C TYR A 43 -8.97 -3.70 7.32
N GLN A 44 -9.06 -3.85 8.63
CA GLN A 44 -10.23 -4.39 9.31
C GLN A 44 -11.13 -3.22 9.75
N GLN A 45 -11.92 -2.67 8.84
CA GLN A 45 -13.07 -1.83 9.22
C GLN A 45 -14.34 -2.66 9.13
N LEU A 46 -15.31 -2.35 10.00
CA LEU A 46 -16.64 -2.95 9.99
C LEU A 46 -17.26 -2.74 8.61
N CYS A 47 -17.25 -3.78 7.79
CA CYS A 47 -17.82 -3.76 6.45
C CYS A 47 -19.32 -3.51 6.56
N SER A 48 -19.77 -2.31 6.19
CA SER A 48 -21.17 -2.07 5.87
C SER A 48 -21.54 -2.82 4.59
N TYR A 49 -22.81 -3.22 4.51
CA TYR A 49 -23.46 -4.21 3.65
C TYR A 49 -23.25 -4.12 2.11
N ASP A 50 -22.39 -3.25 1.59
CA ASP A 50 -22.01 -3.20 0.17
C ASP A 50 -20.70 -3.98 -0.07
N GLU A 51 -20.86 -5.30 -0.11
CA GLU A 51 -19.91 -6.40 0.14
C GLU A 51 -18.73 -6.61 -0.83
N HIS A 52 -18.38 -5.66 -1.71
CA HIS A 52 -17.34 -5.92 -2.74
C HIS A 52 -15.93 -5.41 -2.42
N HIS A 53 -15.76 -4.52 -1.44
CA HIS A 53 -14.47 -3.84 -1.18
C HIS A 53 -13.78 -4.27 0.13
N CYS A 54 -14.32 -5.29 0.80
CA CYS A 54 -13.87 -5.72 2.12
C CYS A 54 -13.01 -7.00 2.13
N ARG A 55 -12.41 -7.35 0.99
CA ARG A 55 -11.54 -8.53 0.93
C ARG A 55 -10.10 -8.10 1.19
N SER A 56 -9.47 -8.76 2.16
CA SER A 56 -8.02 -8.68 2.31
C SER A 56 -7.34 -9.25 1.06
N TYR A 57 -6.23 -8.63 0.67
CA TYR A 57 -5.40 -9.08 -0.43
C TYR A 57 -4.88 -10.50 -0.16
N SER A 58 -4.97 -11.36 -1.17
CA SER A 58 -4.39 -12.70 -1.17
C SER A 58 -3.29 -12.75 -2.23
N GLY A 59 -2.04 -12.89 -1.78
CA GLY A 59 -0.87 -12.88 -2.63
C GLY A 59 0.38 -12.59 -1.81
N CYS A 60 1.46 -12.15 -2.47
CA CYS A 60 2.69 -11.79 -1.79
C CYS A 60 3.10 -10.34 -2.03
N LEU A 61 3.34 -9.62 -0.95
CA LEU A 61 3.93 -8.28 -0.94
C LEU A 61 5.32 -8.39 -0.31
N LYS A 62 6.34 -7.97 -1.05
CA LYS A 62 7.74 -7.92 -0.61
C LYS A 62 8.37 -6.60 -1.05
N ASN A 63 9.48 -6.22 -0.41
CA ASN A 63 10.27 -5.04 -0.77
C ASN A 63 9.47 -3.74 -0.71
N VAL A 64 8.61 -3.60 0.30
CA VAL A 64 7.86 -2.35 0.51
C VAL A 64 8.78 -1.30 1.11
N THR A 65 8.82 -0.14 0.46
CA THR A 65 9.61 1.01 0.90
C THR A 65 8.71 2.25 0.97
N ILE A 66 8.88 3.05 2.01
CA ILE A 66 8.22 4.36 2.18
C ILE A 66 9.31 5.35 2.54
N ASP A 67 9.40 6.45 1.79
CA ASP A 67 10.43 7.48 1.97
C ASP A 67 11.84 6.90 2.05
N ASN A 68 12.14 5.93 1.18
CA ASN A 68 13.39 5.16 1.10
C ASN A 68 13.70 4.27 2.32
N ASN A 69 12.79 4.15 3.29
CA ASN A 69 12.92 3.20 4.40
C ASN A 69 12.26 1.88 4.06
N TYR A 70 13.01 0.78 4.18
CA TYR A 70 12.48 -0.56 4.04
C TYR A 70 11.57 -0.91 5.23
N LEU A 71 10.37 -1.38 4.95
CA LEU A 71 9.45 -1.84 5.98
C LEU A 71 9.62 -3.34 6.19
N ASP A 72 10.01 -3.73 7.40
CA ASP A 72 9.99 -5.13 7.82
C ASP A 72 8.56 -5.54 8.18
N LEU A 73 7.84 -6.02 7.15
CA LEU A 73 6.46 -6.45 7.28
C LEU A 73 6.27 -7.73 8.11
N ILE A 74 7.34 -8.40 8.56
CA ILE A 74 7.22 -9.65 9.33
C ILE A 74 7.35 -9.37 10.83
N ASN A 75 8.27 -8.50 11.20
CA ASN A 75 8.59 -8.23 12.61
C ASN A 75 7.84 -7.02 13.20
N ASP A 76 6.86 -6.46 12.47
CA ASP A 76 5.98 -5.42 13.00
C ASP A 76 4.98 -6.03 14.00
N GLU A 77 5.03 -5.57 15.27
CA GLU A 77 4.16 -6.03 16.36
C GLU A 77 2.66 -5.77 16.10
N LEU A 78 2.34 -4.88 15.16
CA LEU A 78 0.97 -4.53 14.80
C LEU A 78 0.37 -5.42 13.68
N ASN A 79 1.13 -6.40 13.20
CA ASN A 79 0.67 -7.35 12.19
C ASN A 79 -0.50 -8.19 12.69
N ARG A 80 -1.63 -8.12 11.98
CA ARG A 80 -2.83 -8.93 12.28
C ARG A 80 -3.04 -9.98 11.19
N TYR A 81 -3.00 -11.25 11.60
CA TYR A 81 -3.39 -12.47 10.88
C TYR A 81 -2.56 -12.90 9.65
N ARG A 82 -2.17 -14.18 9.64
CA ARG A 82 -1.81 -15.02 8.45
C ARG A 82 -0.80 -14.44 7.45
N ILE A 83 0.15 -13.62 7.89
CA ILE A 83 1.28 -13.20 7.07
C ILE A 83 2.32 -14.34 7.07
N LEU A 84 2.61 -14.89 5.89
CA LEU A 84 3.69 -15.84 5.71
C LEU A 84 5.01 -15.09 5.51
N LYS A 85 6.11 -15.63 6.06
CA LYS A 85 7.43 -15.01 5.99
C LYS A 85 8.04 -15.00 4.59
N GLN A 86 7.48 -15.77 3.65
CA GLN A 86 8.08 -16.01 2.34
C GLN A 86 7.01 -15.96 1.25
N CYS A 87 7.36 -15.33 0.13
CA CYS A 87 6.63 -15.52 -1.11
C CYS A 87 6.97 -16.91 -1.65
N HIS A 88 5.96 -17.74 -1.88
CA HIS A 88 6.11 -18.89 -2.76
C HIS A 88 5.88 -18.41 -4.19
N ASP A 89 6.98 -18.31 -4.94
CA ASP A 89 6.89 -18.16 -6.38
C ASP A 89 6.35 -19.51 -6.91
N PHE A 90 5.08 -19.55 -7.32
CA PHE A 90 4.54 -20.69 -8.04
C PHE A 90 5.20 -20.70 -9.43
N ASN A 91 6.41 -21.26 -9.51
CA ASN A 91 7.01 -21.61 -10.77
C ASN A 91 6.06 -22.61 -11.46
N LYS A 92 5.48 -22.19 -12.58
CA LYS A 92 4.87 -23.09 -13.55
C LYS A 92 5.96 -23.76 -14.37
#